data_AF-A0A1R3TWP6-F1
#
_entry.id   AF-A0A1R3TWP6-F1
#
_cell.length_a   1.000
_cell.length_b   1.000
_cell.length_c   1.000
_cell.angle_alpha   90.00
_cell.angle_beta   90.00
_cell.angle_gamma   90.00
#
_symmetry.space_group_name_H-M   'P 1'
#
loop_
_entity.id
_entity.type
_entity.pdbx_description
1 polymer ?
#
loop_
_entity_poly.entity_id
_entity_poly.type
_entity_poly.pdbx_seq_one_letter_code
_entity_poly.pdbx_strand_id
1 'polypeptide(L)'
;MLRNIGKLVAVTTILLPVALHVADAGSEALTGAGGVGGNGGSGANANGGKGTSNGTPGCGGGTNPAPDGRFYIPGTSQECNPGDADREKAEVNANWENCLKAITVQLSTADLLDRLDTFREHLSTQDQQQLDQALPRSSNGGIAQCADVDTSRASCENGAYMRALRSTGLLPVFVSTICPRP
;
A
#
# COMPACT_ATOMS: atom_id res chain seq x y z
N MET A 1 23.46 43.31 -52.69
CA MET A 1 22.41 44.33 -52.51
C MET A 1 21.82 44.18 -51.11
N LEU A 2 21.67 45.33 -50.43
CA LEU A 2 21.00 45.72 -49.16
C LEU A 2 20.29 44.62 -48.31
N ARG A 3 20.62 44.40 -47.03
CA ARG A 3 20.29 45.16 -45.77
C ARG A 3 18.78 45.35 -45.45
N ASN A 4 18.32 44.67 -44.38
CA ASN A 4 17.19 45.02 -43.48
C ASN A 4 17.53 44.31 -42.14
N ILE A 5 17.86 44.91 -40.99
CA ILE A 5 17.21 45.95 -40.15
C ILE A 5 15.70 45.71 -40.08
N GLY A 6 15.03 45.42 -38.97
CA GLY A 6 15.33 45.41 -37.55
C GLY A 6 13.98 45.64 -36.83
N LYS A 7 13.85 45.13 -35.60
CA LYS A 7 13.00 45.60 -34.46
C LYS A 7 12.63 44.38 -33.59
N LEU A 8 13.25 44.23 -32.43
CA LEU A 8 12.94 44.85 -31.13
C LEU A 8 12.00 43.96 -30.30
N VAL A 9 12.65 43.23 -29.38
CA VAL A 9 12.28 42.93 -27.99
C VAL A 9 10.82 43.17 -27.58
N ALA A 10 10.16 42.10 -27.16
CA ALA A 10 9.26 42.14 -26.01
C ALA A 10 9.41 40.81 -25.25
N VAL A 11 10.52 40.68 -24.51
CA VAL A 11 10.61 39.69 -23.43
C VAL A 11 9.74 40.23 -22.31
N THR A 12 8.49 39.80 -22.27
CA THR A 12 7.60 40.06 -21.14
C THR A 12 8.06 39.20 -19.97
N THR A 13 8.92 39.79 -19.14
CA THR A 13 9.23 39.34 -17.79
C THR A 13 7.95 39.37 -16.97
N ILE A 14 7.32 38.22 -16.78
CA ILE A 14 6.23 38.07 -15.82
C ILE A 14 6.87 38.04 -14.44
N LEU A 15 6.85 39.19 -13.76
CA LEU A 15 7.10 39.33 -12.34
C LEU A 15 5.99 38.60 -11.56
N LEU A 16 6.26 37.37 -11.10
CA LEU A 16 5.49 36.78 -10.00
C LEU A 16 6.00 37.37 -8.68
N PRO A 17 5.14 37.92 -7.82
CA PRO A 17 5.54 38.31 -6.47
C PRO A 17 5.92 37.08 -5.65
N VAL A 18 7.17 37.05 -5.20
CA VAL A 18 7.65 36.16 -4.14
C VAL A 18 6.97 36.60 -2.84
N ALA A 19 5.92 35.90 -2.43
CA ALA A 19 5.35 36.04 -1.10
C ALA A 19 6.19 35.20 -0.12
N LEU A 20 7.23 35.83 0.44
CA LEU A 20 8.00 35.30 1.55
C LEU A 20 7.10 35.22 2.80
N HIS A 21 6.55 34.05 3.08
CA HIS A 21 5.89 33.78 4.36
C HIS A 21 6.97 33.27 5.32
N VAL A 22 7.53 34.17 6.10
CA VAL A 22 8.22 33.81 7.34
C VAL A 22 7.14 33.39 8.34
N ALA A 23 6.93 32.08 8.48
CA ALA A 23 6.25 31.55 9.65
C ALA A 23 7.25 31.60 10.81
N ASP A 24 7.03 32.57 11.68
CA ASP A 24 7.53 32.55 13.05
C ASP A 24 6.91 31.32 13.74
N ALA A 25 7.72 30.29 13.98
CA ALA A 25 7.38 29.25 14.94
C ALA A 25 8.16 29.58 16.21
N GLY A 26 7.47 30.32 17.08
CA GLY A 26 7.95 30.65 18.41
C GLY A 26 8.46 29.41 19.15
N SER A 27 9.56 29.62 19.87
CA SER A 27 10.01 28.67 20.89
C SER A 27 9.03 28.73 22.06
N GLU A 28 8.12 27.76 22.13
CA GLU A 28 7.36 27.49 23.35
C GLU A 28 7.68 26.08 23.81
N ALA A 29 8.64 26.00 24.73
CA ALA A 29 8.72 24.87 25.64
C ALA A 29 7.52 24.93 26.58
N LEU A 30 6.47 24.14 26.32
CA LEU A 30 5.44 23.84 27.30
C LEU A 30 5.19 22.34 27.41
N THR A 31 5.28 21.90 28.66
CA THR A 31 4.83 20.65 29.26
C THR A 31 3.57 20.04 28.62
N GLY A 32 3.60 18.73 28.41
CA GLY A 32 2.66 17.98 27.60
C GLY A 32 1.18 18.04 27.99
N ALA A 33 0.35 17.94 26.95
CA ALA A 33 -1.01 17.42 27.01
C ALA A 33 -1.20 16.53 25.78
N GLY A 34 -1.61 15.27 25.98
CA GLY A 34 -1.84 14.32 24.90
C GLY A 34 -2.81 14.88 23.85
N GLY A 35 -2.44 14.77 22.57
CA GLY A 35 -3.21 15.31 21.46
C GLY A 35 -4.65 14.77 21.43
N VAL A 36 -5.59 15.68 21.16
CA VAL A 36 -7.00 15.35 20.90
C VAL A 36 -7.09 14.34 19.76
N GLY A 37 -7.63 13.15 20.04
CA GLY A 37 -7.89 12.13 19.03
C GLY A 37 -8.80 12.70 17.93
N GLY A 38 -8.49 12.40 16.67
CA GLY A 38 -9.22 12.94 15.53
C GLY A 38 -10.70 12.53 15.55
N ASN A 39 -11.58 13.43 15.07
CA ASN A 39 -13.00 13.13 14.89
C ASN A 39 -13.18 11.92 13.96
N GLY A 40 -13.78 10.87 14.51
CA GLY A 40 -14.14 9.67 13.77
C GLY A 40 -15.26 9.90 12.77
N GLY A 41 -15.13 9.33 11.56
CA GLY A 41 -16.22 9.29 10.58
C GLY A 41 -17.38 8.39 11.04
N SER A 42 -18.61 8.62 10.57
CA SER A 42 -19.79 7.88 11.02
C SER A 42 -19.78 6.41 10.54
N GLY A 43 -19.20 5.50 11.34
CA GLY A 43 -19.19 4.06 11.08
C GLY A 43 -18.81 3.24 12.32
N ALA A 44 -19.11 1.94 12.36
CA ALA A 44 -18.49 1.06 13.36
C ALA A 44 -16.96 1.12 13.15
N ASN A 45 -16.18 1.41 14.20
CA ASN A 45 -14.76 1.80 14.15
C ASN A 45 -14.45 3.25 13.75
N ALA A 46 -15.43 4.15 13.88
CA ALA A 46 -15.26 5.59 13.77
C ALA A 46 -14.13 6.14 14.64
N ASN A 47 -14.03 5.68 15.88
CA ASN A 47 -13.28 6.38 16.91
C ASN A 47 -11.78 6.11 16.75
N GLY A 48 -11.03 7.17 16.49
CA GLY A 48 -9.57 7.13 16.50
C GLY A 48 -8.98 6.83 17.87
N GLY A 49 -7.67 6.60 17.91
CA GLY A 49 -6.97 6.44 19.18
C GLY A 49 -6.78 7.77 19.90
N LYS A 50 -6.48 7.69 21.20
CA LYS A 50 -6.13 8.87 22.01
C LYS A 50 -4.62 9.09 21.98
N GLY A 51 -4.17 10.34 22.10
CA GLY A 51 -2.75 10.59 22.31
C GLY A 51 -2.23 9.94 23.60
N THR A 52 -0.94 9.58 23.63
CA THR A 52 -0.27 9.03 24.81
C THR A 52 0.40 10.15 25.62
N SER A 53 0.73 9.87 26.89
CA SER A 53 1.51 10.77 27.75
C SER A 53 2.93 11.04 27.23
N ASN A 54 3.43 10.19 26.34
CA ASN A 54 4.76 10.31 25.75
C ASN A 54 4.78 11.24 24.52
N GLY A 55 3.66 11.91 24.22
CA GLY A 55 3.53 12.83 23.10
C GLY A 55 3.16 12.18 21.76
N THR A 56 2.92 10.86 21.72
CA THR A 56 2.43 10.18 20.51
C THR A 56 0.98 10.61 20.25
N PRO A 57 0.64 11.19 19.08
CA PRO A 57 -0.74 11.57 18.77
C PRO A 57 -1.64 10.35 18.60
N GLY A 58 -2.95 10.53 18.71
CA GLY A 58 -3.93 9.51 18.35
C GLY A 58 -4.07 9.36 16.83
N CYS A 59 -4.22 8.13 16.33
CA CYS A 59 -4.58 7.89 14.93
C CYS A 59 -6.04 8.27 14.68
N GLY A 60 -6.38 8.60 13.43
CA GLY A 60 -7.79 8.67 13.01
C GLY A 60 -8.45 7.29 13.09
N GLY A 61 -9.78 7.22 13.23
CA GLY A 61 -10.46 5.93 13.25
C GLY A 61 -10.43 5.24 11.89
N GLY A 62 -10.36 3.91 11.90
CA GLY A 62 -10.21 3.11 10.69
C GLY A 62 -8.78 3.07 10.17
N THR A 63 -7.79 3.57 10.93
CA THR A 63 -6.38 3.50 10.54
C THR A 63 -5.96 2.04 10.45
N ASN A 64 -5.39 1.65 9.33
CA ASN A 64 -4.82 0.32 9.16
C ASN A 64 -3.35 0.34 9.58
N PRO A 65 -2.86 -0.74 10.23
CA PRO A 65 -1.45 -0.91 10.47
C PRO A 65 -0.68 -0.98 9.14
N ALA A 66 0.52 -0.40 9.14
CA ALA A 66 1.50 -0.58 8.09
C ALA A 66 2.01 -2.04 8.04
N PRO A 67 2.74 -2.42 6.98
CA PRO A 67 3.28 -3.76 6.86
C PRO A 67 4.17 -4.21 8.02
N ASP A 68 4.82 -3.28 8.73
CA ASP A 68 5.62 -3.59 9.93
C ASP A 68 4.78 -3.76 11.21
N GLY A 69 3.45 -3.76 11.07
CA GLY A 69 2.50 -3.90 12.18
C GLY A 69 2.26 -2.61 12.97
N ARG A 70 2.89 -1.49 12.59
CA ARG A 70 2.84 -0.21 13.33
C ARG A 70 1.83 0.75 12.70
N PHE A 71 1.43 1.79 13.43
CA PHE A 71 0.42 2.75 12.98
C PHE A 71 1.04 4.12 12.78
N TYR A 72 0.69 4.76 11.66
CA TYR A 72 1.27 6.02 11.23
C TYR A 72 0.20 7.02 10.82
N ILE A 73 0.49 8.31 11.01
CA ILE A 73 -0.35 9.39 10.49
C ILE A 73 -0.27 9.39 8.95
N PRO A 74 -1.41 9.38 8.23
CA PRO A 74 -1.41 9.35 6.77
C PRO A 74 -0.54 10.44 6.14
N GLY A 75 0.28 10.06 5.15
CA GLY A 75 1.20 10.98 4.45
C GLY A 75 2.48 11.31 5.22
N THR A 76 2.72 10.65 6.37
CA THR A 76 3.92 10.87 7.20
C THR A 76 4.54 9.54 7.64
N SER A 77 5.73 9.61 8.23
CA SER A 77 6.35 8.49 8.98
C SER A 77 6.19 8.65 10.50
N GLN A 78 5.33 9.56 10.96
CA GLN A 78 5.08 9.77 12.37
C GLN A 78 4.14 8.71 12.91
N GLU A 79 4.57 7.99 13.95
CA GLU A 79 3.74 7.02 14.64
C GLU A 79 2.56 7.67 15.35
N CYS A 80 1.46 6.94 15.40
CA CYS A 80 0.27 7.32 16.15
C CYS A 80 -0.25 6.15 16.99
N ASN A 81 -0.98 6.48 18.05
CA ASN A 81 -1.64 5.51 18.90
C ASN A 81 -3.02 5.15 18.30
N PRO A 82 -3.28 3.89 17.90
CA PRO A 82 -4.54 3.50 17.29
C PRO A 82 -5.70 3.40 18.29
N GLY A 83 -6.93 3.34 17.79
CA GLY A 83 -8.10 2.92 18.58
C GLY A 83 -8.08 1.41 18.84
N ASP A 84 -8.92 0.90 19.76
CA ASP A 84 -8.94 -0.53 20.11
C ASP A 84 -9.23 -1.43 18.92
N ALA A 85 -10.23 -1.07 18.11
CA ALA A 85 -10.60 -1.82 16.93
C ALA A 85 -9.57 -1.76 15.80
N ASP A 86 -8.75 -0.70 15.76
CA ASP A 86 -7.64 -0.61 14.82
C ASP A 86 -6.46 -1.46 15.31
N ARG A 87 -6.23 -1.53 16.63
CA ARG A 87 -5.22 -2.36 17.29
C ARG A 87 -5.38 -3.84 16.94
N GLU A 88 -6.60 -4.35 16.95
CA GLU A 88 -6.93 -5.74 16.60
C GLU A 88 -6.44 -6.10 15.19
N LYS A 89 -6.47 -5.15 14.25
CA LYS A 89 -5.97 -5.36 12.88
C LYS A 89 -4.46 -5.65 12.85
N ALA A 90 -3.68 -5.09 13.78
CA ALA A 90 -2.23 -5.36 13.86
C ALA A 90 -1.93 -6.77 14.37
N GLU A 91 -2.73 -7.29 15.30
CA GLU A 91 -2.62 -8.66 15.78
C GLU A 91 -2.94 -9.66 14.67
N VAL A 92 -3.97 -9.39 13.87
CA VAL A 92 -4.29 -10.15 12.66
C VAL A 92 -3.11 -10.13 11.66
N ASN A 93 -2.47 -8.98 11.44
CA ASN A 93 -1.30 -8.87 10.57
C ASN A 93 -0.09 -9.67 11.11
N ALA A 94 0.19 -9.63 12.41
CA ALA A 94 1.30 -10.38 13.01
C ALA A 94 1.13 -11.90 12.85
N ASN A 95 -0.09 -12.41 13.03
CA ASN A 95 -0.40 -13.82 12.80
C ASN A 95 -0.24 -14.21 11.31
N TRP A 96 -0.62 -13.30 10.42
CA TRP A 96 -0.47 -13.48 8.98
C TRP A 96 1.00 -13.52 8.53
N GLU A 97 1.86 -12.66 9.07
CA GLU A 97 3.30 -12.68 8.77
C GLU A 97 3.97 -13.98 9.21
N ASN A 98 3.61 -14.49 10.39
CA ASN A 98 4.13 -15.76 10.89
C ASN A 98 3.70 -16.93 10.00
N CYS A 99 2.44 -16.93 9.57
CA CYS A 99 1.94 -17.92 8.63
C CYS A 99 2.66 -17.85 7.26
N LEU A 100 2.84 -16.65 6.69
CA LEU A 100 3.58 -16.46 5.44
C LEU A 100 5.02 -16.95 5.54
N LYS A 101 5.73 -16.64 6.63
CA LYS A 101 7.08 -17.16 6.87
C LYS A 101 7.11 -18.69 6.90
N ALA A 102 6.15 -19.32 7.56
CA ALA A 102 6.04 -20.77 7.60
C ALA A 102 5.79 -21.37 6.19
N ILE A 103 4.89 -20.77 5.41
CA ILE A 103 4.58 -21.21 4.04
C ILE A 103 5.81 -21.13 3.13
N THR A 104 6.58 -20.05 3.20
CA THR A 104 7.78 -19.88 2.35
C THR A 104 8.87 -20.92 2.59
N VAL A 105 8.86 -21.60 3.73
CA VAL A 105 9.77 -22.70 4.05
C VAL A 105 9.20 -24.06 3.63
N GLN A 106 7.87 -24.20 3.63
CA GLN A 106 7.19 -25.49 3.48
C GLN A 106 6.69 -25.79 2.06
N LEU A 107 6.37 -24.77 1.26
CA LEU A 107 5.84 -24.99 -0.09
C LEU A 107 6.97 -25.02 -1.12
N SER A 108 6.98 -26.06 -1.95
CA SER A 108 7.80 -26.05 -3.15
C SER A 108 7.28 -24.99 -4.13
N THR A 109 8.11 -24.62 -5.11
CA THR A 109 7.69 -23.70 -6.18
C THR A 109 6.48 -24.24 -6.95
N ALA A 110 6.38 -25.56 -7.12
CA ALA A 110 5.26 -26.20 -7.80
C ALA A 110 3.98 -26.14 -6.95
N ASP A 111 4.06 -26.41 -5.65
CA ASP A 111 2.89 -26.37 -4.75
C ASP A 111 2.32 -24.96 -4.61
N LEU A 112 3.18 -23.94 -4.60
CA LEU A 112 2.72 -22.56 -4.59
C LEU A 112 1.99 -22.22 -5.88
N LEU A 113 2.51 -22.66 -7.03
CA LEU A 113 1.88 -22.42 -8.33
C LEU A 113 0.51 -23.12 -8.42
N ASP A 114 0.42 -24.37 -8.00
CA ASP A 114 -0.83 -25.13 -7.94
C ASP A 114 -1.90 -24.43 -7.08
N ARG A 115 -1.50 -23.89 -5.93
CA ARG A 115 -2.40 -23.08 -5.09
C ARG A 115 -2.83 -21.78 -5.73
N LEU A 116 -1.96 -21.12 -6.48
CA LEU A 116 -2.28 -19.88 -7.21
C LEU A 116 -3.28 -20.16 -8.34
N ASP A 117 -3.09 -21.26 -9.07
CA ASP A 117 -4.02 -21.68 -10.11
C ASP A 117 -5.38 -22.08 -9.51
N THR A 118 -5.38 -22.88 -8.44
CA THR A 118 -6.61 -23.23 -7.69
C THR A 118 -7.32 -21.98 -7.17
N PHE A 119 -6.59 -21.00 -6.62
CA PHE A 119 -7.17 -19.74 -6.16
C PHE A 119 -7.90 -19.00 -7.28
N ARG A 120 -7.25 -18.89 -8.45
CA ARG A 120 -7.84 -18.25 -9.63
C ARG A 120 -9.12 -18.94 -10.10
N GLU A 121 -9.20 -20.26 -10.03
CA GLU A 121 -10.40 -21.03 -10.40
C GLU A 121 -11.58 -20.77 -9.46
N HIS A 122 -11.31 -20.43 -8.20
CA HIS A 122 -12.34 -20.17 -7.18
C HIS A 122 -12.73 -18.69 -7.07
N LEU A 123 -12.11 -17.80 -7.86
CA LEU A 123 -12.47 -16.39 -7.90
C LEU A 123 -13.88 -16.18 -8.46
N SER A 124 -14.51 -15.08 -8.06
CA SER A 124 -15.70 -14.58 -8.75
C SER A 124 -15.38 -14.30 -10.22
N THR A 125 -16.37 -14.36 -11.11
CA THR A 125 -16.16 -14.06 -12.54
C THR A 125 -15.53 -12.68 -12.75
N GLN A 126 -15.91 -11.69 -11.93
CA GLN A 126 -15.36 -10.34 -12.01
C GLN A 126 -13.88 -10.30 -11.58
N ASP A 127 -13.54 -10.89 -10.43
CA ASP A 127 -12.16 -10.89 -9.93
C ASP A 127 -11.24 -11.70 -10.83
N GLN A 128 -11.75 -12.82 -11.36
CA GLN A 128 -11.03 -13.63 -12.33
C GLN A 128 -10.73 -12.85 -13.60
N GLN A 129 -11.72 -12.11 -14.16
CA GLN A 129 -11.49 -11.24 -15.32
C GLN A 129 -10.47 -10.13 -15.02
N GLN A 130 -10.54 -9.52 -13.84
CA GLN A 130 -9.59 -8.50 -13.43
C GLN A 130 -8.17 -9.07 -13.31
N LEU A 131 -8.04 -10.27 -12.74
CA LEU A 131 -6.77 -10.98 -12.65
C LEU A 131 -6.23 -11.36 -14.03
N ASP A 132 -7.09 -11.82 -14.94
CA ASP A 132 -6.71 -12.23 -16.30
C ASP A 132 -6.24 -11.05 -17.16
N GLN A 133 -6.84 -9.86 -16.95
CA GLN A 133 -6.36 -8.63 -17.57
C GLN A 133 -4.96 -8.24 -17.06
N ALA A 134 -4.69 -8.44 -15.78
CA ALA A 134 -3.39 -8.16 -15.17
C ALA A 134 -2.34 -9.24 -15.44
N LEU A 135 -2.79 -10.46 -15.81
CA LEU A 135 -1.94 -11.62 -16.00
C LEU A 135 -2.24 -12.34 -17.33
N PRO A 136 -1.85 -11.74 -18.48
CA PRO A 136 -2.14 -12.30 -19.78
C PRO A 136 -1.63 -13.73 -19.95
N ARG A 137 -2.47 -14.56 -20.54
CA ARG A 137 -2.25 -16.00 -20.75
C ARG A 137 -1.69 -16.26 -22.14
N SER A 138 -0.80 -17.24 -22.24
CA SER A 138 -0.40 -17.81 -23.53
C SER A 138 -1.41 -18.89 -23.98
N SER A 139 -1.38 -19.20 -25.27
CA SER A 139 -2.21 -20.23 -25.90
C SER A 139 -1.98 -21.64 -25.33
N ASN A 140 -0.80 -21.91 -24.79
CA ASN A 140 -0.45 -23.17 -24.14
C ASN A 140 -0.93 -23.28 -22.69
N GLY A 141 -1.69 -22.30 -22.22
CA GLY A 141 -2.15 -22.26 -20.85
C GLY A 141 -1.04 -21.97 -19.82
N GLY A 142 0.04 -21.30 -20.22
CA GLY A 142 0.99 -20.64 -19.33
C GLY A 142 0.73 -19.15 -19.18
N ILE A 143 1.51 -18.48 -18.33
CA ILE A 143 1.55 -17.00 -18.31
C ILE A 143 2.40 -16.53 -19.49
N ALA A 144 1.88 -15.61 -20.31
CA ALA A 144 2.49 -15.23 -21.59
C ALA A 144 3.95 -14.76 -21.45
N GLN A 145 4.24 -13.97 -20.40
CA GLN A 145 5.60 -13.45 -20.14
C GLN A 145 6.59 -14.52 -19.65
N CYS A 146 6.12 -15.74 -19.34
CA CYS A 146 6.94 -16.85 -18.84
C CYS A 146 7.08 -17.99 -19.86
N ALA A 147 6.63 -17.79 -21.10
CA ALA A 147 6.67 -18.85 -22.12
C ALA A 147 8.09 -19.24 -22.55
N ASP A 148 8.99 -18.26 -22.63
CA ASP A 148 10.34 -18.41 -23.20
C ASP A 148 11.46 -18.26 -22.16
N VAL A 149 11.20 -18.60 -20.89
CA VAL A 149 12.21 -18.45 -19.84
C VAL A 149 13.14 -19.66 -19.78
N ASP A 150 14.46 -19.41 -19.84
CA ASP A 150 15.51 -20.43 -19.69
C ASP A 150 15.65 -20.95 -18.24
N THR A 151 14.99 -20.30 -17.28
CA THR A 151 14.97 -20.68 -15.86
C THR A 151 13.71 -21.49 -15.52
N SER A 152 13.51 -21.82 -14.24
CA SER A 152 12.29 -22.49 -13.77
C SER A 152 11.05 -21.68 -14.11
N ARG A 153 10.30 -22.13 -15.13
CA ARG A 153 9.03 -21.52 -15.55
C ARG A 153 8.06 -21.30 -14.38
N ALA A 154 7.96 -22.27 -13.47
CA ALA A 154 7.13 -22.13 -12.27
C ALA A 154 7.55 -20.96 -11.36
N SER A 155 8.85 -20.68 -11.25
CA SER A 155 9.34 -19.52 -10.48
C SER A 155 8.99 -18.20 -11.17
N CYS A 156 9.07 -18.14 -12.50
CA CYS A 156 8.59 -16.99 -13.27
C CYS A 156 7.09 -16.79 -13.04
N GLU A 157 6.31 -17.86 -13.15
CA GLU A 157 4.85 -17.81 -13.05
C GLU A 157 4.38 -17.41 -11.64
N ASN A 158 4.99 -17.96 -10.59
CA ASN A 158 4.77 -17.52 -9.20
C ASN A 158 5.03 -16.01 -9.04
N GLY A 159 6.16 -15.53 -9.57
CA GLY A 159 6.49 -14.11 -9.52
C GLY A 159 5.49 -13.24 -10.26
N ALA A 160 4.99 -13.70 -11.42
CA ALA A 160 4.00 -13.00 -12.21
C ALA A 160 2.63 -12.94 -11.50
N TYR A 161 2.17 -14.05 -10.93
CA TYR A 161 0.96 -14.10 -10.11
C TYR A 161 1.04 -13.16 -8.91
N MET A 162 2.12 -13.22 -8.13
CA MET A 162 2.25 -12.37 -6.93
C MET A 162 2.26 -10.87 -7.27
N ARG A 163 2.81 -10.48 -8.42
CA ARG A 163 2.72 -9.09 -8.91
C ARG A 163 1.29 -8.72 -9.30
N ALA A 164 0.59 -9.60 -10.04
CA ALA A 164 -0.78 -9.35 -10.47
C ALA A 164 -1.75 -9.29 -9.28
N LEU A 165 -1.64 -10.20 -8.31
CA LEU A 165 -2.45 -10.18 -7.09
C LEU A 165 -2.25 -8.88 -6.29
N ARG A 166 -1.04 -8.31 -6.28
CA ARG A 166 -0.78 -7.01 -5.65
C ARG A 166 -1.44 -5.87 -6.41
N SER A 167 -1.33 -5.84 -7.74
CA SER A 167 -1.88 -4.74 -8.55
C SER A 167 -3.41 -4.77 -8.60
N THR A 168 -4.04 -5.94 -8.48
CA THR A 168 -5.51 -6.09 -8.45
C THR A 168 -6.11 -5.97 -7.05
N GLY A 169 -5.29 -5.95 -6.00
CA GLY A 169 -5.77 -5.96 -4.61
C GLY A 169 -6.27 -7.33 -4.14
N LEU A 170 -6.05 -8.40 -4.91
CA LEU A 170 -6.43 -9.77 -4.56
C LEU A 170 -5.41 -10.48 -3.65
N LEU A 171 -4.22 -9.90 -3.43
CA LEU A 171 -3.20 -10.52 -2.58
C LEU A 171 -3.70 -10.83 -1.16
N PRO A 172 -4.41 -9.93 -0.45
CA PRO A 172 -4.97 -10.25 0.86
C PRO A 172 -6.00 -11.40 0.78
N VAL A 173 -6.79 -11.47 -0.30
CA VAL A 173 -7.77 -12.54 -0.48
C VAL A 173 -7.06 -13.88 -0.69
N PHE A 174 -6.08 -13.94 -1.59
CA PHE A 174 -5.27 -15.15 -1.81
C PHE A 174 -4.62 -15.64 -0.52
N VAL A 175 -3.93 -14.76 0.19
CA VAL A 175 -3.22 -15.20 1.39
C VAL A 175 -4.19 -15.65 2.49
N SER A 176 -5.42 -15.13 2.55
CA SER A 176 -6.44 -15.63 3.49
C SER A 176 -6.82 -17.10 3.26
N THR A 177 -6.62 -17.61 2.03
CA THR A 177 -6.87 -19.02 1.69
C THR A 177 -5.78 -19.97 2.20
N ILE A 178 -4.59 -19.44 2.50
CA ILE A 178 -3.46 -20.22 3.02
C ILE A 178 -3.27 -19.97 4.52
N CYS A 179 -3.53 -18.74 4.95
CA CYS A 179 -3.45 -18.25 6.32
C CYS A 179 -4.85 -17.84 6.78
N PRO A 180 -5.65 -18.76 7.34
CA PRO A 180 -6.96 -18.40 7.88
C PRO A 180 -6.79 -17.32 8.95
N ARG A 181 -7.67 -16.31 8.92
CA ARG A 181 -7.74 -15.35 10.02
C ARG A 181 -8.16 -16.11 11.30
N PRO A 182 -7.58 -15.75 12.47
CA PRO A 182 -8.06 -16.25 13.75
C PRO A 182 -9.53 -15.86 14.00
#